data_AF-R9ACK0-F1
#
_entry.id   AF-R9ACK0-F1
#
_cell.length_a   1.000
_cell.length_b   1.000
_cell.length_c   1.000
_cell.angle_alpha   90.00
_cell.angle_beta   90.00
_cell.angle_gamma   90.00
#
_symmetry.space_group_name_H-M   'P 1'
#
loop_
_entity.id
_entity.type
_entity.pdbx_description
1 polymer ?
#
loop_
_entity_poly.entity_id
_entity_poly.type
_entity_poly.pdbx_seq_one_letter_code
_entity_poly.pdbx_strand_id
1 'polypeptide(L)'
;MEGACVWDDSNQNVESSIQDELNALHNSLTQSNIITHDETTLNNPNNPFQVSQRPSVAELTVKHLKLTLNLLVYNLFANIHHQHSSQPLQIRWIEAYFPWTGPSYELEVLWDGKWLELLGCGVMQQRTLQRADMPHKSGWAFGLGLERIAMVLFGIPDIRLFWSLDSRFLEQFEQGKITKFVPYSKYPPCIKDVSFWVDKPFHENDLYEIIREISQDLVESVECIDNFTHPKTNRHSLCYRINYRSMDKNLTNEQANEMHARIVHQLTQSFDIEIR
;
A
#
# COMPACT_ATOMS: atom_id res chain seq x y z
N MET A 1 -7.12 -2.57 -5.82
CA MET A 1 -8.14 -3.57 -6.26
C MET A 1 -8.74 -4.19 -5.01
N GLU A 2 -10.02 -4.52 -5.05
CA GLU A 2 -10.77 -4.99 -3.88
C GLU A 2 -11.46 -6.30 -4.20
N GLY A 3 -11.66 -7.13 -3.19
CA GLY A 3 -12.42 -8.37 -3.30
C GLY A 3 -13.16 -8.68 -2.01
N ALA A 4 -14.27 -9.40 -2.13
CA ALA A 4 -15.07 -9.84 -0.99
C ALA A 4 -15.71 -11.19 -1.27
N CYS A 5 -15.98 -11.93 -0.20
CA CYS A 5 -16.80 -13.14 -0.23
C CYS A 5 -17.87 -13.01 0.85
N VAL A 6 -19.11 -13.37 0.51
CA VAL A 6 -20.26 -13.27 1.40
C VAL A 6 -21.08 -14.55 1.36
N TRP A 7 -21.52 -14.98 2.53
CA TRP A 7 -22.45 -16.08 2.70
C TRP A 7 -23.73 -15.59 3.39
N ASP A 8 -24.80 -16.35 3.21
CA ASP A 8 -26.05 -16.14 3.93
C ASP A 8 -25.98 -16.85 5.27
N ASP A 9 -25.91 -16.08 6.36
CA ASP A 9 -25.78 -16.58 7.73
C ASP A 9 -27.14 -17.07 8.29
N SER A 10 -28.26 -16.79 7.61
CA SER A 10 -29.56 -17.36 7.97
C SER A 10 -29.68 -18.85 7.58
N ASN A 11 -28.80 -19.33 6.69
CA ASN A 11 -28.77 -20.71 6.26
C ASN A 11 -28.13 -21.59 7.33
N GLN A 12 -28.87 -22.59 7.83
CA GLN A 12 -28.35 -23.57 8.79
C GLN A 12 -27.14 -24.34 8.27
N ASN A 13 -26.96 -24.45 6.95
CA ASN A 13 -25.87 -25.17 6.32
C ASN A 13 -24.66 -24.30 5.96
N VAL A 14 -24.64 -23.01 6.34
CA VAL A 14 -23.55 -22.09 5.95
C VAL A 14 -22.18 -22.59 6.39
N GLU A 15 -22.08 -23.19 7.59
CA GLU A 15 -20.82 -23.75 8.10
C GLU A 15 -20.32 -24.89 7.21
N SER A 16 -21.22 -25.78 6.75
CA SER A 16 -20.88 -26.86 5.83
C SER A 16 -20.39 -26.32 4.49
N SER A 17 -21.07 -25.29 3.95
CA SER A 17 -20.67 -24.66 2.69
C SER A 17 -19.27 -24.06 2.77
N ILE A 18 -18.97 -23.31 3.84
CA ILE A 18 -17.64 -22.72 4.03
C ILE A 18 -16.59 -23.84 4.21
N GLN A 19 -16.94 -24.92 4.93
CA GLN A 19 -16.03 -26.05 5.16
C GLN A 19 -15.68 -26.81 3.87
N ASP A 20 -16.64 -26.98 2.96
CA ASP A 20 -16.41 -27.61 1.66
C ASP A 20 -15.45 -26.78 0.79
N GLU A 21 -15.66 -25.45 0.76
CA GLU A 21 -14.75 -24.51 0.08
C GLU A 21 -13.34 -24.53 0.70
N LEU A 22 -13.26 -24.54 2.04
CA LEU A 22 -11.99 -24.65 2.78
C LEU A 22 -11.20 -25.90 2.42
N ASN A 23 -11.88 -27.05 2.29
CA ASN A 23 -11.22 -28.30 1.92
C ASN A 23 -10.59 -28.21 0.52
N ALA A 24 -11.27 -27.58 -0.44
CA ALA A 24 -10.73 -27.36 -1.78
C ALA A 24 -9.53 -26.40 -1.78
N LEU A 25 -9.61 -25.30 -1.01
CA LEU A 25 -8.51 -24.34 -0.86
C LEU A 25 -7.29 -25.00 -0.21
N HIS A 26 -7.49 -25.78 0.85
CA HIS A 26 -6.42 -26.47 1.56
C HIS A 26 -5.69 -27.49 0.66
N ASN A 27 -6.44 -28.28 -0.12
CA ASN A 27 -5.87 -29.21 -1.09
C ASN A 27 -5.01 -28.50 -2.14
N SER A 28 -5.44 -27.31 -2.59
CA SER A 28 -4.66 -26.52 -3.55
C SER A 28 -3.40 -25.93 -2.92
N LEU A 29 -3.48 -25.49 -1.66
CA LEU A 29 -2.34 -24.86 -0.97
C LEU A 29 -1.27 -25.87 -0.55
N THR A 30 -1.66 -27.09 -0.16
CA THR A 30 -0.70 -28.15 0.21
C THR A 30 0.18 -28.61 -0.96
N GLN A 31 -0.25 -28.37 -2.20
CA GLN A 31 0.52 -28.63 -3.42
C GLN A 31 1.41 -27.43 -3.82
N SER A 32 1.27 -26.30 -3.13
CA SER A 32 1.97 -25.05 -3.43
C SER A 32 3.27 -24.96 -2.63
N ASN A 33 4.36 -24.49 -3.28
CA ASN A 33 5.66 -24.27 -2.63
C ASN A 33 5.69 -22.94 -1.84
N ILE A 34 4.89 -22.85 -0.78
CA ILE A 34 4.71 -21.65 0.05
C ILE A 34 4.81 -21.98 1.54
N ILE A 35 5.50 -21.14 2.31
CA ILE A 35 5.55 -21.17 3.76
C ILE A 35 4.70 -20.01 4.28
N THR A 36 3.74 -20.32 5.14
CA THR A 36 2.89 -19.32 5.80
C THR A 36 3.29 -19.21 7.27
N HIS A 37 3.68 -18.00 7.68
CA HIS A 37 3.93 -17.65 9.08
C HIS A 37 2.70 -16.95 9.64
N ASP A 38 1.93 -17.66 10.46
CA ASP A 38 0.69 -17.13 11.06
C ASP A 38 0.75 -17.28 12.57
N GLU A 39 1.21 -16.23 13.25
CA GLU A 39 1.26 -16.14 14.71
C GLU A 39 0.04 -15.41 15.29
N THR A 40 -0.95 -15.09 14.46
CA THR A 40 -2.14 -14.35 14.90
C THR A 40 -3.06 -15.24 15.74
N THR A 41 -3.78 -14.64 16.67
CA THR A 41 -4.67 -15.37 17.58
C THR A 41 -6.12 -15.09 17.22
N LEU A 42 -6.90 -16.14 16.97
CA LEU A 42 -8.34 -16.01 16.77
C LEU A 42 -9.00 -15.46 18.04
N ASN A 43 -9.90 -14.50 17.86
CA ASN A 43 -10.63 -13.86 18.95
C ASN A 43 -9.73 -13.25 20.05
N ASN A 44 -8.59 -12.68 19.64
CA ASN A 44 -7.74 -11.85 20.50
C ASN A 44 -8.56 -10.69 21.08
N PRO A 45 -8.45 -10.32 22.38
CA PRO A 45 -9.13 -9.14 22.93
C PRO A 45 -8.90 -7.84 22.16
N ASN A 46 -7.74 -7.69 21.51
CA ASN A 46 -7.41 -6.53 20.68
C ASN A 46 -7.84 -6.68 19.20
N ASN A 47 -8.25 -7.89 18.79
CA ASN A 47 -8.74 -8.20 17.46
C ASN A 47 -9.89 -9.25 17.54
N PRO A 48 -11.02 -8.91 18.21
CA PRO A 48 -12.02 -9.89 18.58
C PRO A 48 -12.98 -10.20 17.44
N PHE A 49 -13.72 -11.29 17.59
CA PHE A 49 -14.93 -11.50 16.80
C PHE A 49 -16.00 -10.46 17.16
N GLN A 50 -16.88 -10.16 16.21
CA GLN A 50 -17.98 -9.24 16.47
C GLN A 50 -19.05 -9.92 17.32
N VAL A 51 -19.61 -9.17 18.28
CA VAL A 51 -20.67 -9.66 19.19
C VAL A 51 -21.90 -10.18 18.44
N SER A 52 -22.20 -9.61 17.28
CA SER A 52 -23.35 -10.00 16.45
C SER A 52 -23.15 -11.28 15.62
N GLN A 53 -21.94 -11.84 15.59
CA GLN A 53 -21.60 -12.99 14.77
C GLN A 53 -21.60 -14.29 15.58
N ARG A 54 -21.99 -15.39 14.92
CA ARG A 54 -21.78 -16.74 15.46
C ARG A 54 -20.28 -17.05 15.48
N PRO A 55 -19.67 -17.40 16.63
CA PRO A 55 -18.23 -17.63 16.72
C PRO A 55 -17.70 -18.70 15.76
N SER A 56 -18.48 -19.77 15.53
CA SER A 56 -18.14 -20.84 14.57
C SER A 56 -18.03 -20.31 13.13
N VAL A 57 -18.99 -19.50 12.69
CA VAL A 57 -18.99 -18.90 11.36
C VAL A 57 -17.87 -17.88 11.22
N ALA A 58 -17.61 -17.07 12.25
CA ALA A 58 -16.50 -16.11 12.26
C ALA A 58 -15.14 -16.81 12.10
N GLU A 59 -14.91 -17.90 12.83
CA GLU A 59 -13.70 -18.70 12.72
C GLU A 59 -13.52 -19.29 11.31
N LEU A 60 -14.57 -19.91 10.76
CA LEU A 60 -14.54 -20.46 9.40
C LEU A 60 -14.30 -19.37 8.34
N THR A 61 -14.91 -18.20 8.53
CA THR A 61 -14.72 -17.02 7.66
C THR A 61 -13.26 -16.57 7.64
N VAL A 62 -12.61 -16.48 8.81
CA VAL A 62 -11.19 -16.10 8.90
C VAL A 62 -10.30 -17.16 8.23
N LYS A 63 -10.55 -18.45 8.46
CA LYS A 63 -9.80 -19.52 7.79
C LYS A 63 -9.95 -19.42 6.27
N HIS A 64 -11.17 -19.17 5.79
CA HIS A 64 -11.44 -19.08 4.36
C HIS A 64 -10.73 -17.87 3.74
N LEU A 65 -10.83 -16.70 4.39
CA LEU A 65 -10.11 -15.49 4.01
C LEU A 65 -8.61 -15.76 3.84
N LYS A 66 -7.98 -16.32 4.89
CA LYS A 66 -6.54 -16.55 4.89
C LYS A 66 -6.10 -17.54 3.83
N LEU A 67 -6.77 -18.69 3.69
CA LEU A 67 -6.40 -19.67 2.67
C LEU A 67 -6.59 -19.13 1.25
N THR A 68 -7.66 -18.36 1.01
CA THR A 68 -7.91 -17.71 -0.28
C THR A 68 -6.78 -16.74 -0.63
N LEU A 69 -6.38 -15.89 0.32
CA LEU A 69 -5.34 -14.90 0.10
C LEU A 69 -3.94 -15.49 0.01
N ASN A 70 -3.65 -16.57 0.75
CA ASN A 70 -2.41 -17.35 0.59
C ASN A 70 -2.29 -17.86 -0.85
N LEU A 71 -3.36 -18.45 -1.41
CA LEU A 71 -3.39 -18.93 -2.79
C LEU A 71 -3.30 -17.79 -3.80
N LEU A 72 -3.97 -16.66 -3.57
CA LEU A 72 -3.86 -15.49 -4.42
C LEU A 72 -2.42 -15.01 -4.52
N VAL A 73 -1.75 -14.82 -3.37
CA VAL A 73 -0.35 -14.39 -3.34
C VAL A 73 0.57 -15.44 -3.96
N TYR A 74 0.35 -16.73 -3.69
CA TYR A 74 1.10 -17.78 -4.36
C TYR A 74 0.97 -17.69 -5.88
N ASN A 75 -0.25 -17.60 -6.42
CA ASN A 75 -0.49 -17.56 -7.85
C ASN A 75 0.11 -16.32 -8.53
N LEU A 76 0.15 -15.18 -7.83
CA LEU A 76 0.75 -13.94 -8.34
C LEU A 76 2.28 -14.01 -8.37
N PHE A 77 2.90 -14.59 -7.34
CA PHE A 77 4.35 -14.50 -7.15
C PHE A 77 5.12 -15.77 -7.54
N ALA A 78 4.50 -16.95 -7.53
CA ALA A 78 5.19 -18.24 -7.68
C ALA A 78 6.02 -18.33 -8.97
N ASN A 79 5.47 -17.88 -10.10
CA ASN A 79 6.17 -17.95 -11.38
C ASN A 79 7.49 -17.16 -11.37
N ILE A 80 7.49 -15.95 -10.80
CA ILE A 80 8.68 -15.10 -10.73
C ILE A 80 9.61 -15.58 -9.62
N HIS A 81 9.05 -15.93 -8.48
CA HIS A 81 9.81 -16.41 -7.33
C HIS A 81 10.63 -17.66 -7.69
N HIS A 82 10.02 -18.64 -8.36
CA HIS A 82 10.71 -19.86 -8.81
C HIS A 82 11.81 -19.59 -9.86
N GLN A 83 11.74 -18.50 -10.63
CA GLN A 83 12.80 -18.12 -11.56
C GLN A 83 14.04 -17.57 -10.83
N HIS A 84 13.86 -16.96 -9.66
CA HIS A 84 14.93 -16.32 -8.89
C HIS A 84 15.43 -17.14 -7.70
N SER A 85 14.60 -18.03 -7.15
CA SER A 85 14.90 -18.79 -5.94
C SER A 85 14.24 -20.16 -5.96
N SER A 86 14.99 -21.18 -5.53
CA SER A 86 14.44 -22.51 -5.27
C SER A 86 13.81 -22.64 -3.88
N GLN A 87 13.90 -21.61 -3.04
CA GLN A 87 13.29 -21.61 -1.71
C GLN A 87 11.77 -21.40 -1.84
N PRO A 88 10.96 -21.92 -0.90
CA PRO A 88 9.53 -21.64 -0.87
C PRO A 88 9.24 -20.13 -0.79
N LEU A 89 8.14 -19.69 -1.39
CA LEU A 89 7.63 -18.32 -1.19
C LEU A 89 7.25 -18.18 0.29
N GLN A 90 7.63 -17.09 0.95
CA GLN A 90 7.28 -16.89 2.35
C GLN A 90 6.30 -15.73 2.49
N ILE A 91 5.23 -15.97 3.24
CA ILE A 91 4.23 -14.96 3.58
C ILE A 91 4.00 -14.94 5.09
N ARG A 92 3.56 -13.81 5.64
CA ARG A 92 3.20 -13.70 7.06
C ARG A 92 1.92 -12.90 7.28
N TRP A 93 1.18 -13.31 8.30
CA TRP A 93 -0.03 -12.64 8.76
C TRP A 93 0.27 -11.76 9.96
N ILE A 94 -0.23 -10.52 9.93
CA ILE A 94 -0.09 -9.55 11.02
C ILE A 94 -1.50 -9.13 11.44
N GLU A 95 -1.76 -9.04 12.75
CA GLU A 95 -3.01 -8.46 13.24
C GLU A 95 -3.01 -6.95 12.99
N ALA A 96 -4.14 -6.47 12.46
CA ALA A 96 -4.33 -5.06 12.14
C ALA A 96 -5.68 -4.56 12.68
N TYR A 97 -5.95 -3.28 12.47
CA TYR A 97 -7.25 -2.68 12.78
C TYR A 97 -7.74 -1.85 11.61
N PHE A 98 -8.95 -2.17 11.12
CA PHE A 98 -9.68 -1.34 10.17
C PHE A 98 -11.10 -1.09 10.69
N PRO A 99 -11.66 0.14 10.59
CA PRO A 99 -12.99 0.45 11.12
C PRO A 99 -14.16 -0.34 10.50
N TRP A 100 -13.95 -0.97 9.34
CA TRP A 100 -14.97 -1.69 8.55
C TRP A 100 -14.77 -3.21 8.53
N THR A 101 -13.75 -3.74 9.20
CA THR A 101 -13.55 -5.18 9.41
C THR A 101 -13.22 -5.52 10.86
N GLY A 102 -13.37 -6.78 11.26
CA GLY A 102 -13.15 -7.26 12.62
C GLY A 102 -13.49 -8.75 12.75
N PRO A 103 -12.50 -9.64 12.96
CA PRO A 103 -11.07 -9.35 13.09
C PRO A 103 -10.43 -8.91 11.76
N SER A 104 -9.32 -8.19 11.86
CA SER A 104 -8.59 -7.58 10.74
C SER A 104 -7.13 -8.02 10.69
N TYR A 105 -6.59 -8.13 9.48
CA TYR A 105 -5.24 -8.61 9.23
C TYR A 105 -4.58 -7.90 8.06
N GLU A 106 -3.26 -7.82 8.10
CA GLU A 106 -2.40 -7.51 6.96
C GLU A 106 -1.66 -8.78 6.52
N LEU A 107 -1.40 -8.89 5.22
CA LEU A 107 -0.61 -9.97 4.62
C LEU A 107 0.64 -9.39 3.99
N GLU A 108 1.79 -9.91 4.39
CA GLU A 108 3.08 -9.52 3.83
C GLU A 108 3.76 -10.68 3.12
N VAL A 109 4.58 -10.36 2.12
CA VAL A 109 5.45 -11.33 1.42
C VAL A 109 6.91 -11.00 1.70
N LEU A 110 7.75 -12.02 1.88
CA LEU A 110 9.20 -11.83 1.94
C LEU A 110 9.75 -11.71 0.52
N TRP A 111 10.25 -10.53 0.18
CA TRP A 111 10.83 -10.24 -1.13
C TRP A 111 12.18 -9.53 -0.97
N ASP A 112 13.22 -10.03 -1.65
CA ASP A 112 14.58 -9.50 -1.56
C ASP A 112 15.08 -9.29 -0.11
N GLY A 113 14.74 -10.23 0.78
CA GLY A 113 15.13 -10.21 2.19
C GLY A 113 14.35 -9.22 3.07
N LYS A 114 13.32 -8.55 2.53
CA LYS A 114 12.46 -7.61 3.26
C LYS A 114 11.02 -8.08 3.24
N TRP A 115 10.33 -7.88 4.36
CA TRP A 115 8.89 -8.07 4.41
C TRP A 115 8.19 -6.87 3.80
N LEU A 116 7.29 -7.15 2.84
CA LEU A 116 6.51 -6.14 2.13
C LEU A 116 5.02 -6.42 2.33
N GLU A 117 4.32 -5.51 3.00
CA GLU A 117 2.86 -5.51 3.11
C GLU A 117 2.22 -5.42 1.72
N LEU A 118 1.30 -6.34 1.40
CA LEU A 118 0.63 -6.41 0.10
C LEU A 118 -0.83 -5.94 0.15
N LEU A 119 -1.53 -6.26 1.23
CA LEU A 119 -2.96 -6.04 1.39
C LEU A 119 -3.38 -5.98 2.85
N GLY A 120 -4.47 -5.25 3.10
CA GLY A 120 -5.25 -5.28 4.33
C GLY A 120 -6.58 -6.02 4.10
N CYS A 121 -7.05 -6.75 5.10
CA CYS A 121 -8.26 -7.56 5.00
C CYS A 121 -8.92 -7.82 6.35
N GLY A 122 -10.09 -8.45 6.32
CA GLY A 122 -10.74 -8.93 7.54
C GLY A 122 -12.18 -9.35 7.33
N VAL A 123 -12.80 -9.81 8.40
CA VAL A 123 -14.23 -10.13 8.43
C VAL A 123 -15.03 -8.83 8.41
N MET A 124 -15.96 -8.64 7.48
CA MET A 124 -16.70 -7.38 7.35
C MET A 124 -17.53 -7.08 8.60
N GLN A 125 -17.56 -5.80 8.99
CA GLN A 125 -18.43 -5.34 10.07
C GLN A 125 -19.90 -5.53 9.71
N GLN A 126 -20.71 -6.10 10.60
CA GLN A 126 -22.13 -6.36 10.34
C GLN A 126 -22.90 -5.07 10.01
N ARG A 127 -22.49 -3.94 10.63
CA ARG A 127 -23.05 -2.61 10.34
C ARG A 127 -22.86 -2.21 8.88
N THR A 128 -21.74 -2.58 8.26
CA THR A 128 -21.46 -2.29 6.85
C THR A 128 -22.43 -3.08 5.96
N LEU A 129 -22.63 -4.37 6.24
CA LEU A 129 -23.57 -5.21 5.51
C LEU A 129 -25.03 -4.77 5.68
N GLN A 130 -25.42 -4.38 6.89
CA GLN A 130 -26.76 -3.82 7.16
C GLN A 130 -27.02 -2.54 6.37
N ARG A 131 -26.03 -1.64 6.28
CA ARG A 131 -26.14 -0.41 5.47
C ARG A 131 -26.23 -0.68 3.98
N ALA A 132 -25.72 -1.83 3.52
CA ALA A 132 -25.83 -2.30 2.15
C ALA A 132 -27.09 -3.16 1.89
N ASP A 133 -28.05 -3.18 2.83
CA ASP A 133 -29.28 -3.98 2.75
C ASP A 133 -29.03 -5.51 2.70
N MET A 134 -27.97 -5.96 3.39
CA MET A 134 -27.56 -7.36 3.49
C MET A 134 -27.47 -7.82 4.97
N PRO A 135 -28.52 -7.63 5.80
CA PRO A 135 -28.44 -7.81 7.25
C PRO A 135 -28.22 -9.26 7.71
N HIS A 136 -28.54 -10.24 6.85
CA HIS A 136 -28.41 -11.69 7.13
C HIS A 136 -27.15 -12.30 6.52
N LYS A 137 -26.23 -11.48 6.02
CA LYS A 137 -24.97 -11.96 5.45
C LYS A 137 -23.82 -11.78 6.42
N SER A 138 -22.82 -12.62 6.24
CA SER A 138 -21.50 -12.52 6.85
C SER A 138 -20.46 -12.78 5.77
N GLY A 139 -19.24 -12.31 5.98
CA GLY A 139 -18.22 -12.43 4.94
C GLY A 139 -16.93 -11.72 5.27
N TRP A 140 -15.98 -11.82 4.36
CA TRP A 140 -14.70 -11.13 4.44
C TRP A 140 -14.49 -10.21 3.23
N ALA A 141 -13.62 -9.23 3.41
CA ALA A 141 -13.16 -8.35 2.34
C ALA A 141 -11.64 -8.12 2.45
N PHE A 142 -11.02 -7.78 1.33
CA PHE A 142 -9.63 -7.35 1.27
C PHE A 142 -9.44 -6.22 0.26
N GLY A 143 -8.42 -5.40 0.49
CA GLY A 143 -7.94 -4.37 -0.43
C GLY A 143 -6.46 -4.58 -0.70
N LEU A 144 -6.09 -4.70 -1.97
CA LEU A 144 -4.72 -4.90 -2.43
C LEU A 144 -4.19 -3.67 -3.18
N GLY A 145 -2.95 -3.28 -2.88
CA GLY A 145 -2.23 -2.21 -3.58
C GLY A 145 -1.68 -2.69 -4.91
N LEU A 146 -2.34 -2.34 -6.02
CA LEU A 146 -1.94 -2.79 -7.36
C LEU A 146 -0.55 -2.27 -7.73
N GLU A 147 -0.27 -1.01 -7.44
CA GLU A 147 0.99 -0.34 -7.72
C GLU A 147 2.14 -1.03 -6.98
N ARG A 148 1.94 -1.35 -5.69
CA ARG A 148 2.97 -2.02 -4.88
C ARG A 148 3.28 -3.41 -5.42
N ILE A 149 2.25 -4.20 -5.72
CA ILE A 149 2.42 -5.54 -6.32
C ILE A 149 3.09 -5.42 -7.70
N ALA A 150 2.66 -4.49 -8.54
CA ALA A 150 3.25 -4.28 -9.85
C ALA A 150 4.72 -3.83 -9.75
N MET A 151 5.07 -2.95 -8.82
CA MET A 151 6.46 -2.55 -8.58
C MET A 151 7.35 -3.74 -8.23
N VAL A 152 6.87 -4.66 -7.39
CA VAL A 152 7.62 -5.87 -7.02
C VAL A 152 7.71 -6.86 -8.17
N LEU A 153 6.57 -7.23 -8.76
CA LEU A 153 6.49 -8.24 -9.82
C LEU A 153 7.25 -7.80 -11.07
N PHE A 154 7.04 -6.57 -11.53
CA PHE A 154 7.66 -6.02 -12.73
C PHE A 154 8.98 -5.30 -12.45
N GLY A 155 9.43 -5.16 -11.20
CA GLY A 155 10.68 -4.46 -10.88
C GLY A 155 10.65 -2.96 -11.24
N ILE A 156 9.49 -2.33 -11.14
CA ILE A 156 9.31 -0.90 -11.45
C ILE A 156 9.82 -0.09 -10.26
N PRO A 157 10.85 0.77 -10.43
CA PRO A 157 11.57 1.40 -9.32
C PRO A 157 10.86 2.62 -8.75
N ASP A 158 9.85 3.17 -9.44
CA ASP A 158 9.19 4.42 -9.08
C ASP A 158 7.72 4.40 -9.48
N ILE A 159 6.83 4.74 -8.55
CA ILE A 159 5.38 4.73 -8.76
C ILE A 159 4.93 5.74 -9.82
N ARG A 160 5.70 6.82 -10.05
CA ARG A 160 5.39 7.85 -11.06
C ARG A 160 5.39 7.27 -12.47
N LEU A 161 6.10 6.16 -12.71
CA LEU A 161 6.13 5.50 -14.02
C LEU A 161 4.75 4.99 -14.46
N PHE A 162 3.86 4.60 -13.53
CA PHE A 162 2.50 4.20 -13.88
C PHE A 162 1.65 5.31 -14.51
N TRP A 163 2.09 6.56 -14.36
CA TRP A 163 1.44 7.75 -14.92
C TRP A 163 2.20 8.32 -16.12
N SER A 164 3.32 7.71 -16.52
CA SER A 164 4.09 8.16 -17.69
C SER A 164 3.37 7.76 -18.98
N LEU A 165 3.37 8.68 -19.94
CA LEU A 165 2.90 8.45 -21.31
C LEU A 165 4.06 8.08 -22.26
N ASP A 166 5.24 7.80 -21.72
CA ASP A 166 6.42 7.46 -22.51
C ASP A 166 6.30 6.05 -23.10
N SER A 167 6.41 5.96 -24.43
CA SER A 167 6.30 4.69 -25.13
C SER A 167 7.38 3.69 -24.69
N ARG A 168 8.57 4.15 -24.29
CA ARG A 168 9.66 3.29 -23.79
C ARG A 168 9.29 2.56 -22.49
N PHE A 169 8.33 3.08 -21.72
CA PHE A 169 7.75 2.38 -20.57
C PHE A 169 6.59 1.50 -21.02
N LEU A 170 5.63 2.07 -21.75
CA LEU A 170 4.38 1.39 -22.13
C LEU A 170 4.60 0.14 -22.99
N GLU A 171 5.59 0.16 -23.90
CA GLU A 171 5.88 -0.92 -24.83
C GLU A 171 6.61 -2.12 -24.17
N GLN A 172 7.01 -2.03 -22.88
CA GLN A 172 7.70 -3.14 -22.20
C GLN A 172 6.75 -4.21 -21.65
N PHE A 173 5.45 -3.94 -21.61
CA PHE A 173 4.48 -4.81 -20.93
C PHE A 173 3.49 -5.41 -21.92
N GLU A 174 3.23 -6.71 -21.75
CA GLU A 174 2.29 -7.49 -22.57
C GLU A 174 1.24 -8.13 -21.67
N GLN A 175 0.00 -8.23 -22.15
CA GLN A 175 -1.08 -8.82 -21.38
C GLN A 175 -0.76 -10.28 -21.00
N GLY A 176 -0.98 -10.62 -19.73
CA GLY A 176 -0.80 -11.98 -19.21
C GLY A 176 0.65 -12.42 -19.00
N LYS A 177 1.62 -11.53 -19.23
CA LYS A 177 3.04 -11.83 -19.06
C LYS A 177 3.66 -10.87 -18.06
N ILE A 178 4.43 -11.42 -17.13
CA ILE A 178 5.21 -10.61 -16.20
C ILE A 178 6.61 -10.44 -16.76
N THR A 179 6.95 -9.21 -17.14
CA THR A 179 8.24 -8.82 -17.70
C THR A 179 8.93 -7.88 -16.72
N LYS A 180 10.20 -8.14 -16.40
CA LYS A 180 10.98 -7.18 -15.60
C LYS A 180 11.23 -5.93 -16.42
N PHE A 181 10.81 -4.78 -15.87
CA PHE A 181 11.06 -3.46 -16.40
C PHE A 181 12.57 -3.23 -16.54
N VAL A 182 12.97 -2.75 -17.72
CA VAL A 182 14.32 -2.32 -18.03
C VAL A 182 14.37 -0.79 -17.92
N PRO A 183 15.07 -0.24 -16.91
CA PRO A 183 15.19 1.20 -16.77
C PRO A 183 15.92 1.82 -17.96
N TYR A 184 15.39 2.93 -18.47
CA TYR A 184 16.15 3.80 -19.36
C TYR A 184 17.16 4.65 -18.55
N SER A 185 18.10 5.29 -19.26
CA SER A 185 19.11 6.16 -18.65
C SER A 185 18.46 7.23 -17.77
N LYS A 186 18.88 7.30 -16.50
CA LYS A 186 18.38 8.30 -15.56
C LYS A 186 19.06 9.64 -15.80
N TYR A 187 18.28 10.71 -15.85
CA TYR A 187 18.80 12.06 -15.90
C TYR A 187 19.34 12.48 -14.52
N PRO A 188 20.37 13.35 -14.46
CA PRO A 188 20.89 13.83 -13.18
C PRO A 188 19.81 14.53 -12.34
N PRO A 189 19.77 14.31 -11.02
CA PRO A 189 18.86 15.05 -10.14
C PRO A 189 19.30 16.52 -10.02
N CYS A 190 18.32 17.41 -9.85
CA CYS A 190 18.52 18.78 -9.42
C CYS A 190 17.99 18.92 -7.99
N ILE A 191 18.88 19.20 -7.03
CA ILE A 191 18.52 19.29 -5.61
C ILE A 191 18.37 20.76 -5.21
N LYS A 192 17.31 21.09 -4.49
CA LYS A 192 17.09 22.41 -3.89
C LYS A 192 16.57 22.24 -2.47
N ASP A 193 17.03 23.10 -1.58
CA ASP A 193 16.60 23.11 -0.18
C ASP A 193 15.77 24.37 0.06
N VAL A 194 14.69 24.25 0.83
CA VAL A 194 13.86 25.36 1.29
C VAL A 194 13.80 25.34 2.81
N SER A 195 14.20 26.44 3.44
CA SER A 195 14.11 26.64 4.89
C SER A 195 13.10 27.72 5.20
N PHE A 196 12.31 27.50 6.25
CA PHE A 196 11.32 28.49 6.66
C PHE A 196 10.96 28.39 8.15
N TRP A 197 10.37 29.45 8.67
CA TRP A 197 9.85 29.53 10.03
C TRP A 197 8.38 29.09 10.07
N VAL A 198 8.02 28.37 11.13
CA VAL A 198 6.69 27.83 11.39
C VAL A 198 6.13 28.54 12.61
N ASP A 199 5.38 29.62 12.38
CA ASP A 199 4.76 30.41 13.45
C ASP A 199 3.28 30.01 13.72
N LYS A 200 2.68 29.22 12.82
CA LYS A 200 1.31 28.69 12.91
C LYS A 200 1.33 27.16 12.78
N PRO A 201 0.25 26.43 13.17
CA PRO A 201 0.16 25.00 12.92
C PRO A 201 0.38 24.71 11.43
N PHE A 202 1.39 23.91 11.13
CA PHE A 202 1.80 23.53 9.77
C PHE A 202 1.75 22.01 9.69
N HIS A 203 1.08 21.49 8.66
CA HIS A 203 1.07 20.07 8.36
C HIS A 203 1.95 19.82 7.14
N GLU A 204 2.86 18.84 7.20
CA GLU A 204 3.81 18.58 6.10
C GLU A 204 3.12 18.29 4.75
N ASN A 205 1.95 17.64 4.78
CA ASN A 205 1.12 17.41 3.59
C ASN A 205 0.74 18.68 2.85
N ASP A 206 0.61 19.82 3.54
CA ASP A 206 0.31 21.11 2.90
C ASP A 206 1.43 21.51 1.92
N LEU A 207 2.70 21.29 2.33
CA LEU A 207 3.87 21.48 1.48
C LEU A 207 3.89 20.45 0.35
N TYR A 208 3.61 19.18 0.65
CA TYR A 208 3.60 18.12 -0.36
C TYR A 208 2.54 18.38 -1.44
N GLU A 209 1.38 18.91 -1.09
CA GLU A 209 0.32 19.31 -2.02
C GLU A 209 0.76 20.45 -2.94
N ILE A 210 1.33 21.53 -2.39
CA ILE A 210 1.87 22.64 -3.19
C ILE A 210 2.94 22.14 -4.16
N ILE A 211 3.88 21.32 -3.67
CA ILE A 211 4.94 20.76 -4.50
C ILE A 211 4.32 19.91 -5.61
N ARG A 212 3.36 19.05 -5.30
CA ARG A 212 2.70 18.17 -6.27
C ARG A 212 1.92 18.96 -7.33
N GLU A 213 1.21 20.01 -6.94
CA GLU A 213 0.45 20.86 -7.85
C GLU A 213 1.36 21.60 -8.84
N ILE A 214 2.49 22.14 -8.36
CA ILE A 214 3.40 22.95 -9.18
C ILE A 214 4.31 22.07 -10.05
N SER A 215 4.87 21.01 -9.47
CA SER A 215 5.92 20.20 -10.10
C SER A 215 5.45 18.89 -10.72
N GLN A 216 4.21 18.46 -10.42
CA GLN A 216 3.60 17.24 -10.93
C GLN A 216 4.47 15.99 -10.68
N ASP A 217 4.99 15.39 -11.74
CA ASP A 217 5.83 14.19 -11.75
C ASP A 217 7.34 14.48 -11.72
N LEU A 218 7.73 15.76 -11.73
CA LEU A 218 9.14 16.18 -11.82
C LEU A 218 9.88 16.15 -10.48
N VAL A 219 9.18 16.06 -9.35
CA VAL A 219 9.78 15.84 -8.03
C VAL A 219 9.75 14.37 -7.67
N GLU A 220 10.92 13.87 -7.29
CA GLU A 220 11.13 12.48 -6.88
C GLU A 220 10.96 12.26 -5.39
N SER A 221 11.54 13.16 -4.58
CA SER A 221 11.44 13.07 -3.13
C SER A 221 11.46 14.46 -2.51
N VAL A 222 10.80 14.54 -1.36
CA VAL A 222 10.79 15.69 -0.46
C VAL A 222 11.11 15.16 0.93
N GLU A 223 12.18 15.65 1.54
CA GLU A 223 12.68 15.13 2.82
C GLU A 223 12.91 16.29 3.79
N CYS A 224 12.36 16.18 5.01
CA CYS A 224 12.71 17.09 6.09
C CYS A 224 14.13 16.75 6.58
N ILE A 225 15.09 17.64 6.31
CA ILE A 225 16.51 17.42 6.61
C ILE A 225 16.99 18.17 7.85
N ASP A 226 16.22 19.17 8.32
CA ASP A 226 16.53 19.92 9.54
C ASP A 226 15.23 20.36 10.23
N ASN A 227 15.26 20.32 11.56
CA ASN A 227 14.18 20.76 12.45
C ASN A 227 14.82 21.47 13.64
N PHE A 228 14.65 22.80 13.69
CA PHE A 228 15.40 23.67 14.59
C PHE A 228 14.48 24.62 15.35
N THR A 229 14.67 24.74 16.66
CA THR A 229 14.02 25.77 17.49
C THR A 229 15.04 26.83 17.90
N HIS A 230 14.79 28.09 17.55
CA HIS A 230 15.70 29.18 17.89
C HIS A 230 15.67 29.51 19.39
N PRO A 231 16.81 29.51 20.10
CA PRO A 231 16.84 29.53 21.56
C PRO A 231 16.36 30.84 22.19
N LYS A 232 16.41 31.97 21.47
CA LYS A 232 16.01 33.28 22.03
C LYS A 232 14.57 33.68 21.69
N THR A 233 14.11 33.31 20.50
CA THR A 233 12.78 33.69 20.00
C THR A 233 11.77 32.56 20.15
N ASN A 234 12.24 31.35 20.47
CA ASN A 234 11.46 30.11 20.50
C ASN A 234 10.72 29.81 19.18
N ARG A 235 11.14 30.44 18.07
CA ARG A 235 10.59 30.19 16.74
C ARG A 235 11.08 28.84 16.23
N HIS A 236 10.20 28.11 15.58
CA HIS A 236 10.47 26.81 15.00
C HIS A 236 10.78 26.96 13.51
N SER A 237 11.78 26.24 13.01
CA SER A 237 12.20 26.25 11.61
C SER A 237 12.32 24.83 11.08
N LEU A 238 11.87 24.64 9.85
CA LEU A 238 12.02 23.40 9.10
C LEU A 238 12.85 23.66 7.85
N CYS A 239 13.68 22.68 7.47
CA CYS A 239 14.34 22.66 6.18
C CYS A 239 13.95 21.39 5.42
N TYR A 240 13.42 21.58 4.22
CA TYR A 240 13.08 20.49 3.31
C TYR A 240 14.00 20.48 2.10
N ARG A 241 14.50 19.29 1.77
CA ARG A 241 15.22 19.01 0.53
C ARG A 241 14.25 18.49 -0.51
N ILE A 242 14.19 19.14 -1.66
CA ILE A 242 13.37 18.77 -2.81
C ILE A 242 14.31 18.26 -3.91
N ASN A 243 14.13 16.99 -4.29
CA ASN A 243 14.87 16.33 -5.35
C ASN A 243 14.06 16.35 -6.65
N TYR A 244 14.41 17.25 -7.57
CA TYR A 244 13.79 17.32 -8.88
C TYR A 244 14.48 16.37 -9.85
N ARG A 245 13.77 15.32 -10.26
CA ARG A 245 14.23 14.35 -11.25
C ARG A 245 13.02 13.74 -11.95
N SER A 246 12.87 14.03 -13.24
CA SER A 246 11.90 13.34 -14.09
C SER A 246 12.40 11.93 -14.40
N MET A 247 11.46 11.00 -14.53
CA MET A 247 11.77 9.66 -14.99
C MET A 247 12.01 9.67 -16.50
N ASP A 248 11.17 10.32 -17.30
CA ASP A 248 11.19 10.19 -18.77
C ASP A 248 11.87 11.35 -19.52
N LYS A 249 12.08 12.51 -18.88
CA LYS A 249 12.55 13.74 -19.56
C LYS A 249 13.78 14.36 -18.89
N ASN A 250 14.55 15.09 -19.71
CA ASN A 250 15.59 15.98 -19.19
C ASN A 250 14.95 17.13 -18.42
N LEU A 251 15.47 17.39 -17.21
CA LEU A 251 15.10 18.56 -16.42
C LEU A 251 16.32 19.48 -16.29
N THR A 252 16.19 20.71 -16.79
CA THR A 252 17.26 21.70 -16.66
C THR A 252 17.25 22.33 -15.26
N ASN A 253 18.42 22.81 -14.82
CA ASN A 253 18.53 23.58 -13.58
C ASN A 253 17.65 24.84 -13.59
N GLU A 254 17.48 25.47 -14.76
CA GLU A 254 16.64 26.67 -14.91
C GLU A 254 15.16 26.35 -14.64
N GLN A 255 14.62 25.32 -15.29
CA GLN A 255 13.25 24.84 -15.03
C GLN A 255 13.03 24.44 -13.57
N ALA A 256 14.01 23.75 -12.96
CA ALA A 256 13.95 23.39 -11.55
C ALA A 256 13.94 24.64 -10.64
N ASN A 257 14.75 25.65 -10.95
CA ASN A 257 14.76 26.91 -10.20
C ASN A 257 13.43 27.67 -10.33
N GLU A 258 12.84 27.72 -11.52
CA GLU A 258 11.54 28.38 -11.74
C GLU A 258 10.42 27.70 -10.94
N MET A 259 10.35 26.37 -10.97
CA MET A 259 9.39 25.62 -10.15
C MET A 259 9.65 25.83 -8.65
N HIS A 260 10.91 25.78 -8.23
CA HIS A 260 11.26 25.99 -6.83
C HIS A 260 10.86 27.39 -6.34
N ALA A 261 11.11 28.43 -7.14
CA ALA A 261 10.68 29.79 -6.82
C ALA A 261 9.16 29.90 -6.69
N ARG A 262 8.39 29.23 -7.57
CA ARG A 262 6.93 29.17 -7.48
C ARG A 262 6.45 28.46 -6.21
N ILE A 263 7.09 27.35 -5.82
CA ILE A 263 6.79 26.62 -4.59
C ILE A 263 7.02 27.53 -3.38
N VAL A 264 8.18 28.17 -3.31
CA VAL A 264 8.53 29.12 -2.23
C VAL A 264 7.52 30.26 -2.16
N HIS A 265 7.14 30.84 -3.31
CA HIS A 265 6.16 31.90 -3.37
C HIS A 265 4.78 31.47 -2.85
N GLN A 266 4.30 30.31 -3.29
CA GLN A 266 3.00 29.78 -2.87
C GLN A 266 2.99 29.44 -1.37
N LEU A 267 4.08 28.89 -0.83
CA LEU A 267 4.22 28.61 0.61
C LEU A 267 4.10 29.89 1.43
N THR A 268 4.80 30.96 1.04
CA THR A 268 4.73 32.24 1.73
C THR A 268 3.33 32.86 1.66
N GLN A 269 2.63 32.74 0.52
CA GLN A 269 1.28 33.31 0.36
C GLN A 269 0.18 32.50 1.08
N SER A 270 0.20 31.18 0.95
CA SER A 270 -0.86 30.31 1.47
C SER A 270 -0.77 30.09 2.98
N PHE A 271 0.45 30.06 3.53
CA PHE A 271 0.67 29.70 4.93
C PHE A 271 1.26 30.83 5.78
N ASP A 272 1.45 32.03 5.20
CA ASP A 272 2.06 33.17 5.88
C ASP A 272 3.44 32.81 6.49
N ILE A 273 4.17 31.99 5.73
CA ILE A 273 5.46 31.41 6.11
C ILE A 273 6.61 32.35 5.72
N GLU A 274 7.49 32.62 6.67
CA GLU A 274 8.72 33.40 6.46
C GLU A 274 9.89 32.49 6.06
N ILE A 275 10.49 32.71 4.90
CA ILE A 275 11.67 31.98 4.42
C ILE A 275 12.92 32.35 5.23
N ARG A 276 13.77 31.37 5.52
CA ARG A 276 15.01 31.50 6.31
C ARG A 276 16.25 31.28 5.46
#